data_AF-A0A1I3S4U7-F1
#
_entry.id   AF-A0A1I3S4U7-F1
#
_cell.length_a   1.000
_cell.length_b   1.000
_cell.length_c   1.000
_cell.angle_alpha   90.00
_cell.angle_beta   90.00
_cell.angle_gamma   90.00
#
_symmetry.space_group_name_H-M   'P 1'
#
loop_
_entity.id
_entity.type
_entity.pdbx_description
1 polymer ?
#
loop_
_entity_poly.entity_id
_entity_poly.type
_entity_poly.pdbx_seq_one_letter_code
_entity_poly.pdbx_strand_id
1 'polypeptide(L)'
;MITEDDFLAAADCPPDLAFVRLERKFREMLESNLESSQNGNMYEHFVIEYMNHTLAAANALGLDILEFFSVPDPNNTSNLTQTYNHFRQVVDGYTVGVHIRNIRVGPATSLPFDEHEKKHIRAYVTKIKEIVDASALEAAKKEALMNRLNAFLAEVDKDRTSMQRFQDFIMSLAKTTADATEELEPTWKWARLIAAIFGVRQDTENAKLPPPPKRIERPKQQIPPPSARNGTRRADMDDDIPF
;
A
#
# COMPACT_ATOMS: atom_id res chain seq x y z
N MET A 1 -8.53 -15.94 18.38
CA MET A 1 -7.07 -15.79 18.62
C MET A 1 -6.45 -15.36 17.30
N ILE A 2 -5.68 -14.28 17.30
CA ILE A 2 -5.02 -13.77 16.08
C ILE A 2 -3.79 -14.62 15.83
N THR A 3 -3.65 -15.11 14.60
CA THR A 3 -2.54 -15.99 14.23
C THR A 3 -1.42 -15.20 13.58
N GLU A 4 -0.24 -15.79 13.53
CA GLU A 4 0.91 -15.21 12.82
C GLU A 4 0.60 -14.99 11.32
N ASP A 5 -0.23 -15.85 10.74
CA ASP A 5 -0.74 -15.73 9.36
C ASP A 5 -1.57 -14.45 9.14
N ASP A 6 -2.31 -13.97 10.15
CA ASP A 6 -3.08 -12.73 10.04
C ASP A 6 -2.15 -11.50 9.90
N PHE A 7 -0.98 -11.53 10.56
CA PHE A 7 0.04 -10.49 10.45
C PHE A 7 0.81 -10.59 9.12
N LEU A 8 1.10 -11.80 8.66
CA LEU A 8 1.72 -12.03 7.34
C LEU A 8 0.82 -11.51 6.20
N ALA A 9 -0.49 -11.79 6.26
CA ALA A 9 -1.46 -11.30 5.29
C ALA A 9 -1.63 -9.77 5.28
N ALA A 10 -1.27 -9.10 6.38
CA ALA A 10 -1.23 -7.64 6.47
C ALA A 10 0.07 -7.06 5.89
N ALA A 11 1.20 -7.78 5.97
CA ALA A 11 2.49 -7.33 5.45
C ALA A 11 2.52 -7.17 3.92
N ASP A 12 1.69 -7.93 3.20
CA ASP A 12 1.63 -7.92 1.73
C ASP A 12 0.91 -6.69 1.12
N CYS A 13 0.46 -5.73 1.94
CA CYS A 13 -0.31 -4.59 1.47
C CYS A 13 0.16 -3.24 2.06
N PRO A 14 -0.21 -2.09 1.45
CA PRO A 14 0.19 -0.78 1.93
C PRO A 14 -0.19 -0.57 3.41
N PRO A 15 0.60 0.20 4.19
CA PRO A 15 0.39 0.37 5.64
C PRO A 15 -1.05 0.73 6.02
N ASP A 16 -1.70 1.60 5.24
CA ASP A 16 -3.10 1.99 5.42
C ASP A 16 -4.06 0.80 5.34
N LEU A 17 -3.86 -0.09 4.35
CA LEU A 17 -4.71 -1.26 4.14
C LEU A 17 -4.38 -2.39 5.12
N ALA A 18 -3.10 -2.51 5.49
CA ALA A 18 -2.65 -3.42 6.54
C ALA A 18 -3.33 -3.10 7.87
N PHE A 19 -3.39 -1.81 8.23
CA PHE A 19 -4.08 -1.35 9.43
C PHE A 19 -5.57 -1.73 9.40
N VAL A 20 -6.28 -1.45 8.31
CA VAL A 20 -7.71 -1.79 8.19
C VAL A 20 -7.97 -3.29 8.33
N ARG A 21 -7.09 -4.13 7.77
CA ARG A 21 -7.23 -5.59 7.88
C ARG A 21 -7.04 -6.08 9.32
N LEU A 22 -6.01 -5.57 10.00
CA LEU A 22 -5.72 -5.93 11.40
C LEU A 22 -6.81 -5.40 12.34
N GLU A 23 -7.23 -4.15 12.15
CA GLU A 23 -8.30 -3.52 12.93
C GLU A 23 -9.60 -4.33 12.88
N ARG A 24 -10.00 -4.77 11.68
CA ARG A 24 -11.17 -5.64 11.52
C ARG A 24 -11.03 -6.94 12.31
N LYS A 25 -9.84 -7.54 12.35
CA LYS A 25 -9.56 -8.75 13.14
C LYS A 25 -9.64 -8.49 14.64
N PHE A 26 -9.07 -7.38 15.12
CA PHE A 26 -9.20 -6.98 16.52
C PHE A 26 -10.66 -6.76 16.91
N ARG A 27 -11.46 -6.19 16.02
CA ARG A 27 -12.89 -5.94 16.23
C ARG A 27 -13.72 -7.22 16.24
N GLU A 28 -13.49 -8.13 15.29
CA GLU A 28 -14.11 -9.47 15.28
C GLU A 28 -13.84 -10.22 16.59
N MET A 29 -12.61 -10.10 17.12
CA MET A 29 -12.24 -10.69 18.40
C MET A 29 -12.96 -10.04 19.58
N LEU A 30 -13.05 -8.70 19.61
CA LEU A 30 -13.81 -7.97 20.62
C LEU A 30 -15.28 -8.42 20.65
N GLU A 31 -15.93 -8.45 19.48
CA GLU A 31 -17.33 -8.84 19.35
C GLU A 31 -17.56 -10.29 19.79
N SER A 32 -16.72 -11.22 19.35
CA SER A 32 -16.80 -12.63 19.74
C SER A 32 -16.61 -12.84 21.25
N ASN A 33 -15.67 -12.12 21.87
CA ASN A 33 -15.43 -12.17 23.32
C ASN A 33 -16.60 -11.59 24.11
N LEU A 34 -17.23 -10.52 23.62
CA LEU A 34 -18.41 -9.92 24.23
C LEU A 34 -19.64 -10.84 24.14
N GLU A 35 -19.86 -11.50 23.01
CA GLU A 35 -20.96 -12.46 22.83
C GLU A 35 -20.79 -13.71 23.69
N SER A 36 -19.55 -14.17 23.86
CA SER A 36 -19.22 -15.35 24.67
C SER A 36 -19.24 -15.06 26.18
N SER A 37 -19.22 -13.80 26.58
CA SER A 37 -19.21 -13.39 27.98
C SER A 37 -20.62 -13.27 28.55
N GLN A 38 -20.95 -14.08 29.54
CA GLN A 38 -22.21 -13.96 30.30
C GLN A 38 -22.16 -12.89 31.40
N ASN A 39 -20.98 -12.30 31.67
CA ASN A 39 -20.77 -11.35 32.76
C ASN A 39 -20.47 -9.93 32.24
N GLY A 40 -21.23 -8.94 32.73
CA GLY A 40 -21.08 -7.52 32.37
C GLY A 40 -19.73 -6.89 32.76
N ASN A 41 -19.01 -7.49 33.72
CA ASN A 41 -17.71 -6.97 34.21
C ASN A 41 -16.51 -7.27 33.30
N MET A 42 -16.66 -8.10 32.26
CA MET A 42 -15.56 -8.37 31.32
C MET A 42 -15.50 -7.38 30.14
N TYR A 43 -16.52 -6.53 30.00
CA TYR A 43 -16.58 -5.52 28.94
C TYR A 43 -15.35 -4.61 28.95
N GLU A 44 -14.97 -4.11 30.13
CA GLU A 44 -13.85 -3.17 30.27
C GLU A 44 -12.52 -3.80 29.83
N HIS A 45 -12.30 -5.06 30.19
CA HIS A 45 -11.10 -5.80 29.82
C HIS A 45 -10.95 -5.93 28.30
N PHE A 46 -12.01 -6.37 27.62
CA PHE A 46 -11.96 -6.58 26.16
C PHE A 46 -11.85 -5.25 25.39
N VAL A 47 -12.49 -4.19 25.87
CA VAL A 47 -12.37 -2.86 25.25
C VAL A 47 -10.94 -2.32 25.37
N ILE A 48 -10.33 -2.42 26.55
CA ILE A 48 -8.93 -1.98 26.77
C ILE A 48 -7.98 -2.81 25.89
N GLU A 49 -8.18 -4.12 25.80
CA GLU A 49 -7.38 -5.00 24.94
C GLU A 49 -7.49 -4.61 23.46
N TYR A 50 -8.71 -4.38 22.96
CA TYR A 50 -8.95 -3.91 21.59
C TYR A 50 -8.24 -2.58 21.31
N MET A 51 -8.37 -1.60 22.20
CA MET A 51 -7.72 -0.29 22.06
C MET A 51 -6.20 -0.43 22.04
N ASN A 52 -5.64 -1.26 22.92
CA ASN A 52 -4.21 -1.52 22.99
C ASN A 52 -3.67 -2.15 21.70
N HIS A 53 -4.33 -3.20 21.19
CA HIS A 53 -3.92 -3.85 19.94
C HIS A 53 -3.99 -2.92 18.74
N THR A 54 -5.06 -2.12 18.65
CA THR A 54 -5.25 -1.17 17.54
C THR A 54 -4.22 -0.04 17.59
N LEU A 55 -3.89 0.48 18.79
CA LEU A 55 -2.80 1.44 18.99
C LEU A 55 -1.44 0.86 18.61
N ALA A 56 -1.15 -0.37 19.05
CA ALA A 56 0.11 -1.04 18.74
C ALA A 56 0.27 -1.24 17.23
N ALA A 57 -0.80 -1.61 16.52
CA ALA A 57 -0.80 -1.77 15.08
C ALA A 57 -0.56 -0.45 14.34
N ALA A 58 -1.23 0.64 14.74
CA ALA A 58 -1.02 1.96 14.16
C ALA A 58 0.45 2.41 14.34
N ASN A 59 1.00 2.26 15.53
CA ASN A 59 2.40 2.61 15.83
C ASN A 59 3.40 1.75 15.04
N ALA A 60 3.18 0.43 14.95
CA ALA A 60 4.06 -0.48 14.23
C ALA A 60 4.07 -0.20 12.71
N LEU A 61 2.94 0.25 12.16
CA LEU A 61 2.79 0.63 10.76
C LEU A 61 3.22 2.09 10.48
N GLY A 62 3.60 2.85 11.51
CA GLY A 62 4.03 4.25 11.39
C GLY A 62 2.89 5.19 11.01
N LEU A 63 1.68 4.94 11.50
CA LEU A 63 0.50 5.76 11.24
C LEU A 63 0.21 6.68 12.43
N ASP A 64 0.12 7.98 12.18
CA ASP A 64 -0.09 9.00 13.23
C ASP A 64 -1.58 9.19 13.60
N ILE A 65 -2.46 8.32 13.11
CA ILE A 65 -3.93 8.44 13.21
C ILE A 65 -4.47 8.39 14.64
N LEU A 66 -3.71 7.79 15.56
CA LEU A 66 -4.10 7.55 16.94
C LEU A 66 -3.13 8.19 17.94
N GLU A 67 -2.30 9.15 17.51
CA GLU A 67 -1.27 9.78 18.34
C GLU A 67 -1.82 10.45 19.61
N PHE A 68 -3.08 10.90 19.57
CA PHE A 68 -3.76 11.55 20.69
C PHE A 68 -4.41 10.57 21.68
N PHE A 69 -4.37 9.27 21.40
CA PHE A 69 -4.97 8.24 22.24
C PHE A 69 -3.90 7.49 23.02
N SER A 70 -4.18 7.23 24.29
CA SER A 70 -3.39 6.34 25.15
C SER A 70 -4.21 5.12 25.55
N VAL A 71 -3.53 4.03 25.89
CA VAL A 71 -4.18 2.87 26.48
C VAL A 71 -4.84 3.29 27.81
N PRO A 72 -6.16 3.07 28.00
CA PRO A 72 -6.83 3.41 29.25
C PRO A 72 -6.28 2.61 30.45
N ASP A 73 -6.24 3.23 31.63
CA ASP A 73 -5.83 2.55 32.87
C ASP A 73 -6.90 1.53 33.30
N PRO A 74 -6.55 0.23 33.44
CA PRO A 74 -7.49 -0.80 33.91
C PRO A 74 -8.11 -0.51 35.28
N ASN A 75 -7.47 0.31 36.12
CA ASN A 75 -7.96 0.65 37.45
C ASN A 75 -8.85 1.89 37.49
N ASN A 76 -9.00 2.60 36.37
CA ASN A 76 -9.80 3.82 36.27
C ASN A 76 -10.63 3.85 34.99
N THR A 77 -11.79 3.19 35.04
CA THR A 77 -12.67 2.99 33.88
C THR A 77 -13.82 3.97 33.79
N SER A 78 -13.87 5.00 34.65
CA SER A 78 -15.02 5.92 34.77
C SER A 78 -15.40 6.62 33.45
N ASN A 79 -14.43 6.86 32.57
CA ASN A 79 -14.64 7.48 31.27
C ASN A 79 -14.43 6.51 30.09
N LEU A 80 -14.24 5.21 30.36
CA LEU A 80 -13.83 4.23 29.35
C LEU A 80 -14.79 4.18 28.17
N THR A 81 -16.10 4.17 28.42
CA THR A 81 -17.12 4.15 27.37
C THR A 81 -17.04 5.38 26.46
N GLN A 82 -16.83 6.57 27.03
CA GLN A 82 -16.71 7.80 26.25
C GLN A 82 -15.42 7.80 25.42
N THR A 83 -14.30 7.42 26.03
CA THR A 83 -13.00 7.31 25.34
C THR A 83 -13.07 6.28 24.22
N TYR A 84 -13.66 5.11 24.47
CA TYR A 84 -13.85 4.06 23.48
C TYR A 84 -14.74 4.52 22.31
N ASN A 85 -15.85 5.20 22.58
CA ASN A 85 -16.72 5.72 21.53
C ASN A 85 -15.98 6.73 20.64
N HIS A 86 -15.19 7.63 21.23
CA HIS A 86 -14.39 8.59 20.47
C HIS A 86 -13.29 7.89 19.65
N PHE A 87 -12.58 6.94 20.28
CA PHE A 87 -11.58 6.10 19.62
C PHE A 87 -12.17 5.38 18.40
N ARG A 88 -13.32 4.72 18.58
CA ARG A 88 -14.03 4.01 17.52
C ARG A 88 -14.43 4.93 16.38
N GLN A 89 -14.94 6.12 16.67
CA GLN A 89 -15.30 7.09 15.62
C GLN A 89 -14.10 7.50 14.76
N VAL A 90 -12.93 7.70 15.38
CA VAL A 90 -11.69 8.05 14.65
C VAL A 90 -11.23 6.88 13.79
N VAL A 91 -11.22 5.67 14.35
CA VAL A 91 -10.86 4.44 13.62
C VAL A 91 -11.81 4.18 12.44
N ASP A 92 -13.12 4.27 12.66
CA ASP A 92 -14.13 4.05 11.63
C ASP A 92 -13.99 5.09 10.50
N GLY A 93 -13.80 6.36 10.85
CA GLY A 93 -13.56 7.44 9.90
C GLY A 93 -12.29 7.21 9.07
N TYR A 94 -11.21 6.76 9.71
CA TYR A 94 -9.98 6.41 9.03
C TYR A 94 -10.17 5.23 8.06
N THR A 95 -10.79 4.14 8.52
CA THR A 95 -11.06 2.94 7.71
C THR A 95 -11.88 3.28 6.47
N VAL A 96 -12.94 4.09 6.62
CA VAL A 96 -13.73 4.58 5.48
C VAL A 96 -12.87 5.42 4.55
N GLY A 97 -12.04 6.32 5.08
CA GLY A 97 -11.11 7.13 4.29
C GLY A 97 -10.10 6.28 3.50
N VAL A 98 -9.56 5.21 4.10
CA VAL A 98 -8.67 4.25 3.43
C VAL A 98 -9.39 3.51 2.33
N HIS A 99 -10.61 3.03 2.56
CA HIS A 99 -11.40 2.36 1.52
C HIS A 99 -11.72 3.29 0.35
N ILE A 100 -12.15 4.51 0.62
CA ILE A 100 -12.42 5.51 -0.43
C ILE A 100 -11.14 5.83 -1.19
N ARG A 101 -10.01 6.05 -0.50
CA ARG A 101 -8.72 6.29 -1.16
C ARG A 101 -8.32 5.10 -2.03
N ASN A 102 -8.39 3.87 -1.53
CA ASN A 102 -8.03 2.69 -2.33
C ASN A 102 -8.98 2.44 -3.51
N ILE A 103 -10.27 2.74 -3.38
CA ILE A 103 -11.23 2.68 -4.49
C ILE A 103 -10.95 3.79 -5.52
N ARG A 104 -10.65 5.01 -5.06
CA ARG A 104 -10.42 6.19 -5.92
C ARG A 104 -9.05 6.21 -6.57
N VAL A 105 -8.02 5.68 -5.92
CA VAL A 105 -6.65 5.61 -6.46
C VAL A 105 -6.58 4.61 -7.62
N GLY A 106 -7.53 3.66 -7.69
CA GLY A 106 -7.43 2.52 -8.60
C GLY A 106 -6.22 1.65 -8.23
N PRO A 107 -6.10 0.43 -8.78
CA PRO A 107 -4.87 -0.33 -8.62
C PRO A 107 -3.69 0.50 -9.13
N ALA A 108 -2.54 0.44 -8.44
CA ALA A 108 -1.31 1.24 -8.68
C ALA A 108 -0.79 1.25 -10.13
N THR A 109 -1.39 0.45 -11.02
CA THR A 109 -1.15 0.34 -12.46
C THR A 109 -2.16 1.10 -13.33
N SER A 110 -2.98 1.99 -12.75
CA SER A 110 -3.97 2.79 -13.49
C SER A 110 -3.47 4.20 -13.71
N LEU A 111 -3.41 4.64 -14.97
CA LEU A 111 -2.89 5.96 -15.35
C LEU A 111 -4.04 6.90 -15.75
N PRO A 112 -4.02 8.17 -15.32
CA PRO A 112 -4.99 9.15 -15.78
C PRO A 112 -4.57 9.66 -17.15
N PHE A 113 -5.37 9.49 -18.20
CA PHE A 113 -5.08 10.07 -19.53
C PHE A 113 -5.94 11.31 -19.78
N ASP A 114 -5.38 12.31 -20.44
CA ASP A 114 -6.14 13.46 -20.93
C ASP A 114 -6.95 13.11 -22.20
N GLU A 115 -7.90 13.97 -22.59
CA GLU A 115 -8.75 13.69 -23.77
C GLU A 115 -7.97 13.61 -25.08
N HIS A 116 -6.81 14.27 -25.17
CA HIS A 116 -5.96 14.22 -26.36
C HIS A 116 -5.24 12.86 -26.45
N GLU A 117 -4.65 12.39 -25.35
CA GLU A 117 -4.06 11.06 -25.20
C GLU A 117 -5.11 9.96 -25.48
N LYS A 118 -6.30 10.06 -24.87
CA LYS A 118 -7.40 9.13 -25.13
C LYS A 118 -7.78 9.08 -26.60
N LYS A 119 -7.90 10.23 -27.27
CA LYS A 119 -8.21 10.31 -28.71
C LYS A 119 -7.16 9.58 -29.56
N HIS A 120 -5.87 9.76 -29.25
CA HIS A 120 -4.79 9.04 -29.96
C HIS A 120 -4.85 7.54 -29.72
N ILE A 121 -5.06 7.10 -28.47
CA ILE A 121 -5.21 5.69 -28.14
C ILE A 121 -6.39 5.09 -28.92
N ARG A 122 -7.56 5.74 -28.92
CA ARG A 122 -8.72 5.29 -29.71
C ARG A 122 -8.39 5.17 -31.19
N ALA A 123 -7.70 6.15 -31.77
CA ALA A 123 -7.30 6.11 -33.18
C ALA A 123 -6.36 4.93 -33.49
N TYR A 124 -5.35 4.67 -32.64
CA TYR A 124 -4.43 3.55 -32.81
C TYR A 124 -5.13 2.20 -32.66
N VAL A 125 -6.05 2.07 -31.70
CA VAL A 125 -6.85 0.85 -31.54
C VAL A 125 -7.73 0.61 -32.77
N THR A 126 -8.35 1.65 -33.34
CA THR A 126 -9.11 1.51 -34.58
C THR A 126 -8.24 1.01 -35.73
N LYS A 127 -6.99 1.49 -35.85
CA LYS A 127 -6.05 0.97 -36.86
C LYS A 127 -5.67 -0.48 -36.64
N ILE A 128 -5.52 -0.92 -35.40
CA ILE A 128 -5.29 -2.33 -35.09
C ILE A 128 -6.51 -3.17 -35.48
N LYS A 129 -7.72 -2.71 -35.16
CA LYS A 129 -8.97 -3.39 -35.54
C LYS A 129 -9.10 -3.54 -37.05
N GLU A 130 -8.80 -2.49 -37.83
CA GLU A 130 -8.83 -2.54 -39.30
C GLU A 130 -7.90 -3.66 -39.83
N ILE A 131 -6.68 -3.79 -39.28
CA ILE A 131 -5.72 -4.83 -39.70
C ILE A 131 -6.20 -6.22 -39.29
N VAL A 132 -6.66 -6.39 -38.05
CA VAL A 132 -7.21 -7.67 -37.56
C VAL A 132 -8.44 -8.06 -38.37
N ASP A 133 -9.24 -7.10 -38.81
CA ASP A 133 -10.41 -7.36 -39.64
C ASP A 133 -10.05 -7.84 -41.05
N ALA A 134 -9.03 -7.22 -41.66
CA ALA A 134 -8.55 -7.59 -42.98
C ALA A 134 -7.73 -8.89 -43.03
N SER A 135 -7.25 -9.38 -41.88
CA SER A 135 -6.42 -10.58 -41.80
C SER A 135 -7.19 -11.88 -42.06
N ALA A 136 -6.50 -12.88 -42.59
CA ALA A 136 -6.96 -14.26 -42.83
C ALA A 136 -6.91 -15.14 -41.57
N LEU A 137 -7.03 -14.53 -40.38
CA LEU A 137 -7.07 -15.25 -39.12
C LEU A 137 -8.29 -16.17 -39.02
N GLU A 138 -8.10 -17.28 -38.31
CA GLU A 138 -9.22 -18.10 -37.86
C GLU A 138 -10.22 -17.26 -37.06
N ALA A 139 -11.51 -17.45 -37.35
CA ALA A 139 -12.60 -16.66 -36.77
C ALA A 139 -12.53 -16.57 -35.24
N ALA A 140 -12.21 -17.68 -34.56
CA ALA A 140 -12.08 -17.72 -33.10
C ALA A 140 -10.96 -16.81 -32.56
N LYS A 141 -9.81 -16.76 -33.24
CA LYS A 141 -8.67 -15.91 -32.84
C LYS A 141 -8.97 -14.43 -33.12
N LYS A 142 -9.58 -14.16 -34.27
CA LYS A 142 -10.04 -12.82 -34.65
C LYS A 142 -11.03 -12.26 -33.63
N GLU A 143 -12.03 -13.05 -33.24
CA GLU A 143 -13.00 -12.66 -32.22
C GLU A 143 -12.35 -12.43 -30.86
N ALA A 144 -11.44 -13.31 -30.43
CA ALA A 144 -10.71 -13.16 -29.18
C ALA A 144 -9.91 -11.85 -29.13
N LEU A 145 -9.19 -11.50 -30.20
CA LEU A 145 -8.46 -10.23 -30.31
C LEU A 145 -9.39 -9.02 -30.30
N MET A 146 -10.48 -9.07 -31.07
CA MET A 146 -11.47 -8.00 -31.12
C MET A 146 -12.10 -7.76 -29.75
N ASN A 147 -12.42 -8.82 -29.00
CA ASN A 147 -12.95 -8.72 -27.64
C ASN A 147 -11.95 -8.06 -26.68
N ARG A 148 -10.66 -8.39 -26.79
CA ARG A 148 -9.61 -7.73 -25.98
C ARG A 148 -9.44 -6.25 -26.34
N LEU A 149 -9.48 -5.91 -27.63
CA LEU A 149 -9.43 -4.52 -28.10
C LEU A 149 -10.64 -3.70 -27.63
N ASN A 150 -11.84 -4.29 -27.66
CA ASN A 150 -13.07 -3.67 -27.16
C ASN A 150 -13.01 -3.44 -25.64
N ALA A 151 -12.56 -4.45 -24.88
CA ALA A 151 -12.37 -4.32 -23.44
C ALA A 151 -11.34 -3.24 -23.10
N PHE A 152 -10.27 -3.13 -23.89
CA PHE A 152 -9.27 -2.07 -23.73
C PHE A 152 -9.85 -0.68 -24.04
N LEU A 153 -10.63 -0.51 -25.11
CA LEU A 153 -11.29 0.77 -25.40
C LEU A 153 -12.24 1.20 -24.28
N ALA A 154 -13.05 0.28 -23.77
CA ALA A 154 -13.96 0.56 -22.66
C ALA A 154 -13.19 0.99 -21.38
N GLU A 155 -11.95 0.54 -21.21
CA GLU A 155 -11.07 0.97 -20.11
C GLU A 155 -10.46 2.36 -20.37
N VAL A 156 -10.14 2.69 -21.61
CA VAL A 156 -9.59 4.00 -22.01
C VAL A 156 -10.59 5.13 -21.78
N ASP A 157 -11.89 4.84 -21.90
CA ASP A 157 -12.94 5.83 -21.70
C ASP A 157 -13.22 6.14 -20.21
N LYS A 158 -12.62 5.40 -19.27
CA LYS A 158 -12.70 5.70 -17.83
C LYS A 158 -11.82 6.90 -17.44
N ASP A 159 -12.03 7.44 -16.23
CA ASP A 159 -11.21 8.51 -15.68
C ASP A 159 -9.75 8.10 -15.46
N ARG A 160 -9.52 6.85 -15.06
CA ARG A 160 -8.20 6.21 -15.01
C ARG A 160 -8.24 4.92 -15.81
N THR A 161 -7.23 4.71 -16.64
CA THR A 161 -7.13 3.53 -17.50
C THR A 161 -6.16 2.53 -16.89
N SER A 162 -6.64 1.33 -16.60
CA SER A 162 -5.79 0.24 -16.11
C SER A 162 -4.82 -0.26 -17.20
N MET A 163 -3.53 -0.32 -16.87
CA MET A 163 -2.50 -0.90 -17.73
C MET A 163 -2.69 -2.42 -17.96
N GLN A 164 -3.43 -3.10 -17.08
CA GLN A 164 -3.71 -4.52 -17.20
C GLN A 164 -4.47 -4.84 -18.51
N ARG A 165 -5.44 -4.02 -18.89
CA ARG A 165 -6.23 -4.25 -20.13
C ARG A 165 -5.37 -4.10 -21.37
N PHE A 166 -4.40 -3.18 -21.33
CA PHE A 166 -3.41 -3.06 -22.39
C PHE A 166 -2.49 -4.28 -22.45
N GLN A 167 -1.99 -4.77 -21.31
CA GLN A 167 -1.15 -5.98 -21.26
C GLN A 167 -1.88 -7.24 -21.74
N ASP A 168 -3.14 -7.43 -21.34
CA ASP A 168 -3.99 -8.54 -21.81
C ASP A 168 -4.09 -8.54 -23.34
N PHE A 169 -4.28 -7.35 -23.94
CA PHE A 169 -4.30 -7.17 -25.38
C PHE A 169 -2.95 -7.51 -26.02
N ILE A 170 -1.84 -6.96 -25.51
CA ILE A 170 -0.50 -7.21 -26.05
C ILE A 170 -0.14 -8.70 -26.01
N MET A 171 -0.47 -9.40 -24.92
CA MET A 171 -0.22 -10.82 -24.79
C MET A 171 -1.06 -11.65 -25.77
N SER A 172 -2.33 -11.27 -25.97
CA SER A 172 -3.19 -11.90 -26.98
C SER A 172 -2.65 -11.67 -28.39
N LEU A 173 -2.17 -10.45 -28.68
CA LEU A 173 -1.57 -10.11 -29.96
C LEU A 173 -0.30 -10.93 -30.19
N ALA A 174 0.61 -10.97 -29.22
CA ALA A 174 1.85 -11.73 -29.27
C ALA A 174 1.60 -13.23 -29.53
N LYS A 175 0.65 -13.82 -28.80
CA LYS A 175 0.25 -15.21 -28.99
C LYS A 175 -0.26 -15.47 -30.41
N THR A 176 -1.06 -14.56 -30.95
CA THR A 176 -1.63 -14.72 -32.30
C THR A 176 -0.58 -14.52 -33.39
N THR A 177 0.35 -13.58 -33.22
CA THR A 177 1.47 -13.35 -34.15
C THR A 177 2.50 -14.48 -34.12
N ALA A 178 2.72 -15.11 -32.95
CA ALA A 178 3.64 -16.23 -32.80
C ALA A 178 3.19 -17.47 -33.58
N ASP A 179 1.89 -17.62 -33.84
CA ASP A 179 1.32 -18.65 -34.70
C ASP A 179 1.56 -18.37 -36.22
N ALA A 180 2.63 -17.64 -36.55
CA ALA A 180 3.14 -17.34 -37.89
C ALA A 180 2.23 -16.51 -38.83
N THR A 181 1.51 -15.54 -38.28
CA THR A 181 0.67 -14.62 -39.08
C THR A 181 1.40 -13.30 -39.35
N GLU A 182 2.19 -13.25 -40.42
CA GLU A 182 2.89 -12.04 -40.89
C GLU A 182 1.92 -10.86 -41.14
N GLU A 183 0.65 -11.16 -41.44
CA GLU A 183 -0.40 -10.17 -41.65
C GLU A 183 -0.68 -9.27 -40.42
N LEU A 184 -0.37 -9.76 -39.22
CA LEU A 184 -0.53 -8.99 -37.99
C LEU A 184 0.71 -8.16 -37.64
N GLU A 185 1.85 -8.34 -38.33
CA GLU A 185 3.07 -7.60 -38.06
C GLU A 185 2.88 -6.06 -38.06
N PRO A 186 2.09 -5.47 -38.99
CA PRO A 186 1.82 -4.03 -38.98
C PRO A 186 1.11 -3.51 -37.72
N THR A 187 0.42 -4.37 -36.97
CA THR A 187 -0.27 -3.97 -35.73
C THR A 187 0.71 -3.55 -34.63
N TRP A 188 1.94 -4.09 -34.63
CA TRP A 188 2.95 -3.79 -33.62
C TRP A 188 3.37 -2.33 -33.61
N LYS A 189 3.34 -1.66 -34.77
CA LYS A 189 3.60 -0.22 -34.86
C LYS A 189 2.64 0.57 -33.96
N TRP A 190 1.34 0.29 -34.07
CA TRP A 190 0.30 0.97 -33.30
C TRP A 190 0.34 0.59 -31.83
N ALA A 191 0.58 -0.69 -31.53
CA ALA A 191 0.77 -1.17 -30.16
C ALA A 191 1.94 -0.46 -29.45
N ARG A 192 3.07 -0.23 -30.14
CA ARG A 192 4.22 0.52 -29.61
C ARG A 192 3.89 1.99 -29.36
N LEU A 193 3.10 2.63 -30.22
CA LEU A 193 2.68 4.02 -30.00
C LEU A 193 1.77 4.15 -28.77
N ILE A 194 0.88 3.18 -28.55
CA ILE A 194 0.08 3.12 -27.31
C ILE A 194 1.01 2.93 -26.10
N ALA A 195 1.96 1.99 -26.16
CA ALA A 195 2.93 1.75 -25.08
C ALA A 195 3.76 3.00 -24.75
N ALA A 196 4.14 3.80 -25.75
CA ALA A 196 4.87 5.05 -25.55
C ALA A 196 4.04 6.09 -24.76
N ILE A 197 2.74 6.20 -25.04
CA ILE A 197 1.83 7.07 -24.27
C ILE A 197 1.75 6.62 -22.81
N PHE A 198 1.62 5.31 -22.57
CA PHE A 198 1.66 4.75 -21.22
C PHE A 198 2.97 5.05 -20.50
N GLY A 199 4.12 4.87 -21.17
CA GLY A 199 5.44 5.13 -20.60
C GLY A 199 5.63 6.58 -20.18
N VAL A 200 5.35 7.54 -21.07
CA VAL A 200 5.45 8.98 -20.77
C VAL A 200 4.57 9.35 -19.57
N ARG A 201 3.36 8.78 -19.50
CA ARG A 201 2.44 9.09 -18.41
C ARG A 201 2.87 8.46 -17.08
N GLN A 202 3.39 7.24 -17.11
CA GLN A 202 3.95 6.57 -15.95
C GLN A 202 5.14 7.34 -15.37
N ASP A 203 6.06 7.81 -16.23
CA ASP A 203 7.20 8.63 -15.81
C ASP A 203 6.74 9.95 -15.17
N THR A 204 5.70 10.56 -15.73
CA THR A 204 5.12 11.81 -15.20
C THR A 204 4.43 11.62 -13.85
N GLU A 205 3.73 10.51 -13.63
CA GLU A 205 3.12 10.18 -12.32
C GLU A 205 4.21 9.85 -11.28
N ASN A 206 5.25 9.10 -11.66
CA ASN A 206 6.38 8.76 -10.79
C ASN A 206 7.18 10.01 -10.36
N ALA A 207 7.35 10.98 -11.26
CA ALA A 207 8.04 12.23 -10.96
C ALA A 207 7.28 13.14 -9.97
N LYS A 208 5.96 12.94 -9.79
CA LYS A 208 5.13 13.70 -8.84
C LYS A 208 5.15 13.13 -7.42
N LEU A 209 5.72 11.95 -7.21
CA LEU A 209 5.84 11.39 -5.87
C LEU A 209 6.95 12.16 -5.11
N PRO A 210 6.67 12.71 -3.91
CA PRO A 210 7.72 13.30 -3.09
C PRO A 210 8.78 12.23 -2.81
N PRO A 211 10.09 12.60 -2.83
CA PRO A 211 11.15 11.64 -2.56
C PRO A 211 10.90 10.97 -1.20
N PRO A 212 11.15 9.65 -1.08
CA PRO A 212 10.89 8.94 0.17
C PRO A 212 11.58 9.67 1.32
N PRO A 213 10.90 9.88 2.46
CA PRO A 213 11.48 10.60 3.58
C PRO A 213 12.81 9.95 3.94
N LYS A 214 13.89 10.74 3.95
CA LYS A 214 15.21 10.27 4.36
C LYS A 214 15.05 9.63 5.73
N ARG A 215 15.35 8.32 5.82
CA ARG A 215 15.39 7.58 7.08
C ARG A 215 16.12 8.45 8.11
N ILE A 216 15.42 8.82 9.19
CA ILE A 216 16.04 9.46 10.34
C ILE A 216 17.14 8.49 10.80
N GLU A 217 18.40 8.91 10.68
CA GLU A 217 19.52 8.11 11.16
C GLU A 217 19.29 7.82 12.64
N ARG A 218 19.46 6.55 13.03
CA ARG A 218 19.33 6.13 14.43
C ARG A 218 20.22 7.02 15.29
N PRO A 219 19.75 7.53 16.44
CA PRO A 219 20.57 8.33 17.33
C PRO A 219 21.87 7.59 17.61
N LYS A 220 23.01 8.21 17.27
CA LYS A 220 24.32 7.63 17.53
C LYS A 220 24.41 7.38 19.04
N GLN A 221 24.48 6.12 19.45
CA GLN A 221 24.76 5.76 20.83
C GLN A 221 26.11 6.38 21.19
N GLN A 222 26.08 7.43 22.01
CA GLN A 222 27.28 7.97 22.63
C GLN A 222 27.72 6.92 23.66
N ILE A 223 28.70 6.11 23.30
CA ILE A 223 29.39 5.27 24.26
C ILE A 223 30.11 6.23 25.22
N PRO A 224 29.90 6.13 26.55
CA PRO A 224 30.65 6.96 27.50
C PRO A 224 32.15 6.67 27.36
N PRO A 225 33.01 7.70 27.43
CA PRO A 225 34.45 7.52 27.26
C PRO A 225 35.03 6.60 28.34
N PRO A 226 36.05 5.78 28.01
CA PRO A 226 36.67 4.88 28.97
C PRO A 226 37.32 5.69 30.08
N SER A 227 37.01 5.31 31.33
CA SER A 227 37.59 5.90 32.52
C SER A 227 39.12 5.78 32.48
N ALA A 228 39.80 6.93 32.58
CA ALA A 228 41.24 6.98 32.71
C ALA A 228 41.64 6.27 34.03
N ARG A 229 42.35 5.16 33.90
CA ARG A 229 43.12 4.55 34.98
C ARG A 229 44.15 5.58 35.45
N ASN A 230 43.94 6.15 36.64
CA ASN A 230 44.94 6.92 37.36
C ASN A 230 46.13 6.01 37.72
N GLY A 231 47.16 6.04 36.87
CA GLY A 231 48.50 5.57 37.21
C GLY A 231 49.31 6.73 37.78
N THR A 232 49.34 6.88 39.10
CA THR A 232 50.32 7.75 39.77
C THR A 232 51.43 6.90 40.37
N ARG A 233 52.53 6.77 39.64
CA ARG A 233 53.85 6.56 40.22
C ARG A 233 54.69 7.80 39.92
N ARG A 234 54.97 8.60 40.95
CA ARG A 234 56.24 9.31 41.09
C ARG A 234 56.66 9.23 42.54
N ALA A 235 57.78 8.54 42.73
CA ALA A 235 58.65 8.73 43.86
C ALA A 235 59.36 10.07 43.67
N ASP A 236 59.35 10.90 44.70
CA ASP A 236 60.44 11.82 45.01
C ASP A 236 60.60 11.78 46.54
N MET A 237 61.81 11.38 46.94
CA MET A 237 62.35 11.40 48.29
C MET A 237 63.02 12.75 48.55
N ASP A 238 63.22 13.07 49.84
CA ASP A 238 63.98 14.18 50.42
C ASP A 238 63.29 15.56 50.28
N ASP A 239 63.04 16.38 51.31
CA ASP A 239 63.86 16.73 52.48
C ASP A 239 63.02 17.50 53.55
N ASP A 240 63.56 17.61 54.77
CA ASP A 240 63.20 18.53 55.88
C ASP A 240 62.03 18.22 56.85
N ILE A 241 62.37 17.56 57.96
CA ILE A 241 61.66 17.65 59.25
C ILE A 241 62.60 18.30 60.29
N PRO A 242 62.28 19.51 60.81
CA PRO A 242 62.95 20.07 61.98
C PRO A 242 62.11 19.90 63.26
N PHE A 243 62.69 19.23 64.26
CA PHE A 243 62.93 19.64 65.67
C PHE A 243 63.18 18.42 66.55
#